data_AF-A0A544XKN8-F1
#
_entry.id   AF-A0A544XKN8-F1
#
_cell.length_a   1.000
_cell.length_b   1.000
_cell.length_c   1.000
_cell.angle_alpha   90.00
_cell.angle_beta   90.00
_cell.angle_gamma   90.00
#
_symmetry.space_group_name_H-M   'P 1'
#
loop_
_entity.id
_entity.type
_entity.pdbx_description
1 polymer ?
#
loop_
_entity_poly.entity_id
_entity_poly.type
_entity_poly.pdbx_seq_one_letter_code
_entity_poly.pdbx_strand_id
1 'polypeptide(L)' 'MTDSGIAAGEHHASGADGVQAALSPLGRLAHAPVSEHVGVFEQVLGGLEAVLASVEDTGERQAEAHGDRGSDQ' A
#
# COMPACT_ATOMS: atom_id res chain seq x y z
N MET A 1 27.29 -22.12 15.72
CA MET A 1 26.55 -21.91 14.45
C MET A 1 25.47 -20.89 14.74
N THR A 2 25.72 -19.63 14.41
CA THR A 2 24.70 -18.58 14.44
C THR A 2 23.78 -18.83 13.26
N ASP A 3 22.53 -19.17 13.54
CA ASP A 3 21.45 -19.23 12.57
C ASP A 3 21.06 -17.78 12.21
N SER A 4 21.91 -17.16 11.39
CA SER A 4 21.67 -15.85 10.80
C SER A 4 20.89 -16.07 9.50
N GLY A 5 19.56 -16.03 9.58
CA GLY A 5 18.77 -16.28 8.39
C GLY A 5 17.25 -16.12 8.49
N ILE A 6 16.69 -15.45 9.50
CA ILE A 6 15.32 -14.94 9.34
C ILE A 6 15.46 -13.60 8.62
N ALA A 7 15.44 -13.69 7.29
CA ALA A 7 15.26 -12.56 6.41
C ALA A 7 14.19 -11.66 7.00
N ALA A 8 14.52 -10.37 7.11
CA ALA A 8 13.57 -9.32 7.43
C ALA A 8 12.35 -9.55 6.55
N GLY A 9 11.30 -10.11 7.16
CA GLY A 9 9.99 -10.18 6.55
C GLY A 9 9.71 -8.77 6.12
N GLU A 10 9.61 -8.61 4.81
CA GLU A 10 9.29 -7.40 4.09
C GLU A 10 8.42 -6.55 5.01
N HIS A 11 8.92 -5.37 5.36
CA HIS A 11 8.06 -4.33 5.91
C HIS A 11 7.03 -4.05 4.83
N HIS A 12 5.98 -4.87 4.75
CA HIS A 12 4.66 -4.43 4.33
C HIS A 12 4.45 -3.19 5.18
N ALA A 13 4.79 -2.03 4.62
CA ALA A 13 4.30 -0.76 5.12
C ALA A 13 2.82 -1.03 5.34
N SER A 14 2.39 -1.00 6.60
CA SER A 14 1.03 -1.37 6.94
C SER A 14 0.11 -0.55 6.04
N GLY A 15 -1.03 -1.07 5.59
CA GLY A 15 -1.96 -0.28 4.78
C GLY A 15 -2.23 1.10 5.41
N ALA A 16 -2.16 1.20 6.74
CA ALA A 16 -2.18 2.45 7.50
C ALA A 16 -1.02 3.42 7.19
N ASP A 17 0.22 2.94 7.07
CA ASP A 17 1.39 3.75 6.71
C ASP A 17 1.26 4.28 5.28
N GLY A 18 0.75 3.44 4.36
CA GLY A 18 0.46 3.81 2.99
C GLY A 18 -0.61 4.89 2.89
N VAL A 19 -1.72 4.73 3.63
CA VAL A 19 -2.78 5.75 3.74
C VAL A 19 -2.23 7.05 4.32
N GLN A 20 -1.43 6.98 5.37
CA GLN A 20 -0.84 8.17 5.97
C GLN A 20 0.10 8.90 4.99
N ALA A 21 0.90 8.17 4.21
CA ALA A 21 1.73 8.73 3.17
C ALA A 21 0.89 9.39 2.06
N ALA A 22 -0.19 8.73 1.62
CA ALA A 22 -1.11 9.25 0.60
C ALA A 22 -1.82 10.53 1.05
N LEU A 23 -2.16 10.66 2.34
CA LEU A 23 -2.81 11.84 2.91
C LEU A 23 -1.85 13.00 3.22
N SER A 24 -0.54 12.76 3.29
CA SER A 24 0.47 13.78 3.62
C SER A 24 0.39 15.09 2.80
N PRO A 25 0.01 15.09 1.49
CA PRO A 25 -0.13 16.31 0.72
C PRO A 25 -1.18 17.31 1.25
N LEU A 26 -2.19 16.85 1.98
CA LEU A 26 -3.25 17.71 2.54
C LEU A 26 -2.69 18.80 3.47
N GLY A 27 -1.55 18.55 4.13
CA GLY A 27 -0.89 19.53 4.98
C GLY A 27 -0.47 20.82 4.25
N ARG A 28 -0.38 20.79 2.91
CA ARG A 28 -0.02 21.96 2.09
C ARG A 28 -1.21 22.86 1.77
N LEU A 29 -2.46 22.40 1.94
CA LEU A 29 -3.67 23.15 1.56
C LEU A 29 -3.78 24.50 2.26
N ALA A 30 -3.33 24.60 3.52
CA ALA A 30 -3.35 25.85 4.29
C ALA A 30 -2.45 26.96 3.72
N HIS A 31 -1.50 26.59 2.84
CA HIS A 31 -0.52 27.49 2.25
C HIS A 31 -0.61 27.55 0.71
N ALA A 32 -1.53 26.80 0.11
CA ALA A 32 -1.73 26.76 -1.34
C ALA A 32 -2.93 27.63 -1.75
N PRO A 33 -2.86 28.35 -2.89
CA PRO A 33 -4.02 28.97 -3.51
C PRO A 33 -5.13 27.95 -3.75
N VAL A 34 -6.40 28.37 -3.62
CA VAL A 34 -7.56 27.48 -3.85
C VAL A 34 -7.55 26.87 -5.26
N SER A 35 -7.01 27.59 -6.26
CA SER A 35 -6.83 27.08 -7.62
C SER A 35 -5.94 25.83 -7.70
N GLU A 36 -5.08 25.60 -6.71
CA GLU A 36 -4.19 24.44 -6.65
C GLU A 36 -4.76 23.28 -5.81
N HIS A 37 -5.86 23.50 -5.08
CA HIS A 37 -6.44 22.48 -4.17
C HIS A 37 -6.86 21.22 -4.92
N VAL A 38 -7.40 21.36 -6.13
CA VAL A 38 -7.78 20.22 -6.98
C VAL A 38 -6.57 19.34 -7.25
N GLY A 39 -5.42 19.91 -7.63
CA GLY A 39 -4.20 19.13 -7.87
C GLY A 39 -3.69 18.40 -6.63
N VAL A 40 -3.86 18.99 -5.44
CA VAL A 40 -3.53 18.32 -4.17
C VAL A 40 -4.48 17.14 -3.91
N PHE A 41 -5.78 17.28 -4.18
CA PHE A 41 -6.74 16.20 -4.02
C PHE A 41 -6.51 15.06 -5.02
N GLU A 42 -6.20 15.36 -6.28
CA GLU A 42 -5.85 14.35 -7.29
C GLU A 42 -4.60 13.55 -6.87
N GLN A 43 -3.59 14.22 -6.30
CA GLN A 43 -2.41 13.54 -5.79
C GLN A 43 -2.75 12.58 -4.64
N VAL A 44 -3.62 13.00 -3.72
CA VAL A 44 -4.08 12.16 -2.61
C VAL A 44 -4.88 10.96 -3.14
N LEU A 45 -5.79 11.19 -4.09
CA LEU A 45 -6.60 10.15 -4.71
C LEU A 45 -5.72 9.07 -5.35
N GLY A 46 -4.77 9.46 -6.20
CA GLY A 46 -3.85 8.50 -6.83
C GLY A 46 -2.98 7.73 -5.84
N GLY A 47 -2.61 8.37 -4.72
CA GLY A 47 -1.91 7.69 -3.62
C GLY A 47 -2.77 6.61 -2.95
N LEU A 48 -4.05 6.90 -2.70
CA LEU A 48 -4.99 5.95 -2.10
C LEU A 48 -5.32 4.79 -3.05
N GLU A 49 -5.48 5.06 -4.34
CA GLU A 49 -5.68 4.04 -5.37
C GLU A 49 -4.50 3.06 -5.42
N ALA A 50 -3.26 3.57 -5.34
CA ALA A 50 -2.06 2.72 -5.29
C ALA A 50 -2.02 1.84 -4.03
N VAL A 51 -2.44 2.38 -2.87
CA VAL A 51 -2.53 1.59 -1.63
C VAL A 51 -3.57 0.50 -1.76
N LEU A 52 -4.74 0.79 -2.34
CA LEU A 52 -5.79 -0.21 -2.57
C LEU A 52 -5.33 -1.31 -3.54
N ALA A 53 -4.70 -0.93 -4.66
CA ALA A 53 -4.16 -1.90 -5.62
C ALA A 53 -3.14 -2.85 -4.99
N SER A 54 -2.27 -2.33 -4.11
CA SER A 54 -1.29 -3.19 -3.41
C SER A 54 -1.92 -4.23 -2.46
N VAL A 55 -3.12 -3.94 -1.92
CA VAL A 55 -3.88 -4.90 -1.12
C VAL A 55 -4.52 -5.96 -2.01
N GLU A 56 -5.08 -5.56 -3.15
CA GLU A 56 -5.63 -6.47 -4.16
C GLU A 56 -4.57 -7.47 -4.65
N ASP A 57 -3.39 -6.99 -5.06
CA ASP A 57 -2.24 -7.81 -5.47
C ASP A 57 -1.79 -8.80 -4.38
N THR A 58 -2.00 -8.46 -3.11
CA THR A 58 -1.65 -9.34 -1.98
C THR A 58 -2.72 -10.42 -1.76
N GLY A 59 -3.99 -10.07 -1.94
CA GLY A 59 -5.10 -11.02 -1.88
C GLY A 59 -5.04 -12.06 -2.99
N GLU A 60 -4.71 -11.64 -4.21
CA GLU A 60 -4.55 -12.52 -5.37
C GLU A 60 -3.40 -13.52 -5.18
N ARG A 61 -2.22 -13.04 -4.75
CA ARG A 61 -1.06 -13.90 -4.45
C ARG A 61 -1.34 -14.94 -3.35
N GLN A 62 -2.16 -14.60 -2.35
CA GLN A 62 -2.57 -15.55 -1.31
C GLN A 62 -3.58 -16.59 -1.82
N ALA A 63 -4.49 -16.20 -2.72
CA ALA A 63 -5.46 -17.11 -3.32
C ALA A 63 -4.78 -18.15 -4.23
N GLU A 64 -3.80 -17.74 -5.04
CA GLU A 64 -3.03 -18.65 -5.90
C GLU A 64 -2.20 -19.67 -5.09
N ALA A 65 -1.58 -19.23 -3.99
CA ALA A 65 -0.80 -20.12 -3.12
C ALA A 65 -1.66 -21.15 -2.36
N HIS A 66 -2.97 -20.90 -2.18
CA HIS A 66 -3.88 -21.83 -1.51
C HIS A 66 -4.58 -22.80 -2.49
N GLY A 67 -4.71 -22.44 -3.76
CA GLY A 67 -5.34 -23.27 -4.80
C GLY A 67 -4.52 -24.49 -5.26
N ASP A 68 -3.20 -24.47 -5.11
CA ASP A 68 -2.29 -25.53 -5.58
C ASP A 68 -2.24 -26.77 -4.65
N ARG A 69 -2.77 -26.69 -3.43
CA ARG A 69 -2.72 -27.80 -2.45
C ARG A 69 -3.89 -28.79 -2.50
N GLY A 70 -4.83 -28.62 -3.43
CA GLY A 70 -6.12 -29.33 -3.44
C GLY A 70 -6.29 -30.44 -4.47
N SER A 71 -5.29 -30.75 -5.31
CA SER A 71 -5.46 -31.68 -6.44
C SER A 71 -4.66 -32.99 -6.36
N ASP A 72 -4.11 -33.32 -5.20
CA ASP A 72 -3.52 -34.64 -4.93
C ASP A 72 -4.13 -35.24 -3.65
N GLN A 73 -5.25 -35.96 -3.79
CA GLN A 73 -5.63 -37.11 -2.96
C GLN A 73 -6.82 -37.87 -3.54
#